data_AF-A0A183TNC1-F1
#
_entry.id   AF-A0A183TNC1-F1
#
_cell.length_a   1.000
_cell.length_b   1.000
_cell.length_c   1.000
_cell.angle_alpha   90.00
_cell.angle_beta   90.00
_cell.angle_gamma   90.00
#
_symmetry.space_group_name_H-M   'P 1'
#
loop_
_entity.id
_entity.type
_entity.pdbx_description
1 polymer ?
#
loop_
_entity_poly.entity_id
_entity_poly.type
_entity_poly.pdbx_seq_one_letter_code
_entity_poly.pdbx_strand_id
1 'polypeptide(L)'
;MKTPPQRHDGVNCGTSSSPAPPKSSYAHTINKMTSLMTMTPASAAYFRYQRLVQQRKREMQDAWMVRNTEEIQNYAECNKMKNFFKAIDGHCIKGAAPMLSSDGTTLLTEKSQILKRWAEHLRSVLNCSSAISNAAIDRPPQVDMKDDLGLPPYLPETIRAVQQISSGKATGSDAIPPEVYKHCGPRLSAELTTLFQMWRQG
;
A
#
# COMPACT_ATOMS: atom_id res chain seq x y z
N MET A 1 0.57 -60.34 -73.43
CA MET A 1 0.87 -60.74 -72.04
C MET A 1 1.14 -59.49 -71.21
N LYS A 2 0.57 -59.43 -70.00
CA LYS A 2 0.63 -58.39 -68.96
C LYS A 2 -0.30 -57.18 -69.11
N THR A 3 -1.41 -57.30 -68.40
CA THR A 3 -2.40 -56.30 -67.95
C THR A 3 -1.75 -55.18 -67.12
N PRO A 4 -2.27 -53.95 -67.20
CA PRO A 4 -2.33 -53.05 -66.06
C PRO A 4 -3.80 -52.89 -65.60
N PRO A 5 -4.13 -53.07 -64.30
CA PRO A 5 -5.50 -52.87 -63.84
C PRO A 5 -5.80 -51.38 -63.62
N GLN A 6 -6.99 -51.01 -64.08
CA GLN A 6 -7.67 -49.76 -63.77
C GLN A 6 -8.06 -49.68 -62.29
N ARG A 7 -8.19 -48.43 -61.87
CA ARG A 7 -8.52 -47.96 -60.52
C ARG A 7 -9.91 -48.45 -60.10
N HIS A 8 -10.03 -48.90 -58.86
CA HIS A 8 -11.28 -48.84 -58.12
C HIS A 8 -11.05 -48.00 -56.86
N ASP A 9 -11.86 -46.96 -56.77
CA ASP A 9 -11.99 -46.05 -55.65
C ASP A 9 -12.44 -46.83 -54.40
N GLY A 10 -11.54 -46.93 -53.43
CA GLY A 10 -11.82 -47.42 -52.10
C GLY A 10 -11.55 -46.29 -51.11
N VAL A 11 -12.60 -45.60 -50.72
CA VAL A 11 -12.62 -44.63 -49.62
C VAL A 11 -12.10 -45.30 -48.36
N ASN A 12 -10.85 -45.03 -47.99
CA ASN A 12 -10.30 -45.42 -46.69
C ASN A 12 -10.58 -44.31 -45.67
N CYS A 13 -11.82 -44.25 -45.18
CA CYS A 13 -12.10 -43.58 -43.91
C CYS A 13 -11.67 -44.52 -42.79
N GLY A 14 -10.36 -44.56 -42.52
CA GLY A 14 -9.83 -45.14 -41.30
C GLY A 14 -10.47 -44.43 -40.11
N THR A 15 -11.34 -45.15 -39.39
CA THR A 15 -11.88 -44.73 -38.10
C THR A 15 -10.74 -44.37 -37.16
N SER A 16 -10.55 -43.07 -36.97
CA SER A 16 -9.82 -42.47 -35.85
C SER A 16 -10.54 -42.87 -34.56
N SER A 17 -10.14 -44.01 -33.99
CA SER A 17 -10.52 -44.37 -32.63
C SER A 17 -9.72 -43.49 -31.67
N SER A 18 -10.28 -42.34 -31.32
CA SER A 18 -9.84 -41.60 -30.13
C SER A 18 -10.07 -42.48 -28.90
N PRO A 19 -9.10 -42.61 -27.99
CA PRO A 19 -9.30 -43.38 -26.77
C PRO A 19 -10.39 -42.70 -25.93
N ALA A 20 -11.35 -43.48 -25.44
CA ALA A 20 -12.36 -42.99 -24.52
C ALA A 20 -11.68 -42.39 -23.29
N PRO A 21 -12.12 -41.21 -22.80
CA PRO A 21 -11.51 -40.59 -21.63
C PRO A 21 -11.64 -41.52 -20.41
N PRO A 22 -10.66 -41.51 -19.49
CA PRO A 22 -10.64 -42.42 -18.35
C PRO A 22 -11.89 -42.19 -17.49
N LYS A 23 -12.79 -43.18 -17.47
CA LYS A 23 -14.05 -43.18 -16.70
C LYS A 23 -13.88 -43.04 -15.18
N SER A 24 -12.64 -42.98 -14.68
CA SER A 24 -12.31 -42.92 -13.25
C SER A 24 -12.40 -41.51 -12.66
N SER A 25 -11.98 -40.47 -13.39
CA SER A 25 -11.90 -39.10 -12.84
C SER A 25 -13.29 -38.43 -12.70
N TYR A 26 -14.16 -38.65 -13.70
CA TYR A 26 -15.53 -38.15 -13.66
C TYR A 26 -16.41 -38.94 -12.67
N ALA A 27 -16.27 -40.26 -12.58
CA ALA A 27 -17.03 -41.06 -11.62
C ALA A 27 -16.68 -40.73 -10.15
N HIS A 28 -15.42 -40.39 -9.85
CA HIS A 28 -15.02 -39.99 -8.50
C HIS A 28 -15.61 -38.62 -8.11
N THR A 29 -15.70 -37.69 -9.06
CA THR A 29 -16.25 -36.36 -8.84
C THR A 29 -17.79 -36.39 -8.74
N ILE A 30 -18.44 -37.23 -9.56
CA ILE A 30 -19.89 -37.50 -9.47
C ILE A 30 -20.21 -38.19 -8.14
N ASN A 31 -19.47 -39.23 -7.71
CA ASN A 31 -19.74 -39.89 -6.41
C ASN A 31 -19.54 -38.97 -5.20
N LYS A 32 -18.59 -38.03 -5.26
CA LYS A 32 -18.37 -37.04 -4.20
C LYS A 32 -19.50 -35.99 -4.13
N MET A 33 -20.10 -35.62 -5.26
CA MET A 33 -21.28 -34.74 -5.31
C MET A 33 -22.59 -35.48 -5.02
N THR A 34 -22.74 -36.72 -5.48
CA THR A 34 -23.95 -37.55 -5.27
C THR A 34 -24.05 -38.04 -3.83
N SER A 35 -22.93 -38.30 -3.13
CA SER A 35 -22.92 -38.58 -1.68
C SER A 35 -23.31 -37.36 -0.83
N LEU A 36 -23.08 -36.14 -1.34
CA LEU A 36 -23.47 -34.89 -0.68
C LEU A 36 -24.97 -34.53 -0.83
N MET A 37 -25.71 -35.23 -1.69
CA MET A 37 -27.12 -34.94 -1.99
C MET A 37 -28.14 -35.87 -1.30
N THR A 38 -27.71 -36.66 -0.31
CA THR A 38 -28.61 -37.24 0.69
C THR A 38 -28.21 -36.75 2.07
N MET A 39 -28.70 -35.56 2.42
CA MET A 39 -28.60 -35.03 3.79
C MET A 39 -29.45 -35.89 4.71
N THR A 40 -28.82 -36.86 5.37
CA THR A 40 -29.47 -37.55 6.49
C THR A 40 -29.71 -36.53 7.62
N PRO A 41 -30.75 -36.73 8.46
CA PRO A 41 -31.00 -35.86 9.61
C PRO A 41 -29.77 -35.68 10.52
N ALA A 42 -28.92 -36.71 10.62
CA ALA A 42 -27.68 -36.69 11.38
C ALA A 42 -26.59 -35.78 10.77
N SER A 43 -26.38 -35.81 9.45
CA SER A 43 -25.39 -34.92 8.82
C SER A 43 -25.88 -33.46 8.83
N ALA A 44 -27.18 -33.24 8.64
CA ALA A 44 -27.79 -31.92 8.80
C ALA A 44 -27.62 -31.35 10.21
N ALA A 45 -27.79 -32.17 11.25
CA ALA A 45 -27.54 -31.78 12.64
C ALA A 45 -26.06 -31.42 12.87
N TYR A 46 -25.12 -32.25 12.37
CA TYR A 46 -23.69 -31.99 12.49
C TYR A 46 -23.28 -30.62 11.90
N PHE A 47 -23.70 -30.31 10.67
CA PHE A 47 -23.37 -29.01 10.06
C PHE A 47 -24.03 -27.82 10.77
N ARG A 48 -25.22 -28.01 11.36
CA ARG A 48 -25.85 -26.98 12.21
C ARG A 48 -25.00 -26.70 13.45
N TYR A 49 -24.57 -27.74 14.16
CA TYR A 49 -23.68 -27.58 15.32
C TYR A 49 -22.33 -26.97 14.94
N GLN A 50 -21.74 -27.40 13.82
CA GLN A 50 -20.51 -26.81 13.32
C GLN A 50 -20.68 -25.31 13.05
N ARG A 51 -21.78 -24.89 12.40
CA ARG A 51 -22.10 -23.47 12.18
C ARG A 51 -22.26 -22.71 13.49
N LEU A 52 -22.98 -23.26 14.47
CA LEU A 52 -23.17 -22.64 15.78
C LEU A 52 -21.85 -22.44 16.53
N VAL A 53 -20.97 -23.45 16.52
CA VAL A 53 -19.64 -23.35 17.15
C VAL A 53 -18.78 -22.30 16.45
N GLN A 54 -18.77 -22.29 15.10
CA GLN A 54 -18.02 -21.30 14.34
C GLN A 54 -18.58 -19.89 14.52
N GLN A 55 -19.90 -19.74 14.62
CA GLN A 55 -20.56 -18.48 14.91
C GLN A 55 -20.18 -17.97 16.30
N ARG A 56 -20.30 -18.81 17.33
CA ARG A 56 -19.97 -18.44 18.71
C ARG A 56 -18.49 -18.07 18.87
N LYS A 57 -17.60 -18.73 18.12
CA LYS A 57 -16.18 -18.37 18.05
C LYS A 57 -16.01 -16.96 17.46
N ARG A 58 -16.67 -16.64 16.36
CA ARG A 58 -16.62 -15.30 15.76
C ARG A 58 -17.18 -14.24 16.69
N GLU A 59 -18.37 -14.45 17.25
CA GLU A 59 -18.99 -13.52 18.20
C GLU A 59 -18.09 -13.23 19.40
N MET A 60 -17.41 -14.25 19.92
CA MET A 60 -16.46 -14.08 21.03
C MET A 60 -15.21 -13.31 20.61
N GLN A 61 -14.69 -13.56 19.40
CA GLN A 61 -13.56 -12.82 18.84
C GLN A 61 -13.94 -11.36 18.59
N ASP A 62 -15.07 -11.11 17.95
CA ASP A 62 -15.57 -9.77 17.63
C ASP A 62 -15.83 -8.96 18.92
N ALA A 63 -16.47 -9.57 19.93
CA ALA A 63 -16.70 -8.92 21.21
C ALA A 63 -15.40 -8.59 21.95
N TRP A 64 -14.38 -9.45 21.84
CA TRP A 64 -13.05 -9.15 22.37
C TRP A 64 -12.36 -8.02 21.58
N MET A 65 -12.47 -8.02 20.25
CA MET A 65 -11.93 -6.96 19.38
C MET A 65 -12.50 -5.59 19.73
N VAL A 66 -13.83 -5.49 19.86
CA VAL A 66 -14.51 -4.23 20.21
C VAL A 66 -14.00 -3.69 21.54
N ARG A 67 -14.01 -4.51 22.60
CA ARG A 67 -13.51 -4.08 23.92
C ARG A 67 -12.04 -3.66 23.87
N ASN A 68 -11.20 -4.39 23.14
CA ASN A 68 -9.79 -4.06 23.01
C ASN A 68 -9.58 -2.73 22.26
N THR A 69 -10.38 -2.45 21.23
CA THR A 69 -10.32 -1.15 20.52
C THR A 69 -10.76 0.01 21.40
N GLU A 70 -11.80 -0.17 22.21
CA GLU A 70 -12.25 0.83 23.19
C GLU A 70 -11.15 1.11 24.23
N GLU A 71 -10.45 0.07 24.69
CA GLU A 71 -9.35 0.22 25.65
C GLU A 71 -8.16 0.99 25.05
N ILE A 72 -7.76 0.64 23.82
CA ILE A 72 -6.71 1.36 23.07
C ILE A 72 -7.11 2.84 22.87
N GLN A 73 -8.36 3.08 22.47
CA GLN A 73 -8.88 4.42 22.29
C GLN A 73 -8.86 5.23 23.60
N ASN A 74 -9.30 4.63 24.71
CA ASN A 74 -9.26 5.25 26.03
C ASN A 74 -7.81 5.59 26.45
N TYR A 75 -6.82 4.72 26.16
CA TYR A 75 -5.42 5.05 26.41
C TYR A 75 -4.94 6.25 25.59
N ALA A 76 -5.40 6.39 24.34
CA ALA A 76 -5.10 7.54 23.50
C ALA A 76 -5.73 8.82 24.06
N GLU A 77 -7.02 8.78 24.42
CA GLU A 77 -7.77 9.92 24.99
C GLU A 77 -7.19 10.37 26.34
N CYS A 78 -6.77 9.44 27.19
CA CYS A 78 -6.12 9.74 28.47
C CYS A 78 -4.62 10.10 28.33
N ASN A 79 -4.08 10.21 27.11
CA ASN A 79 -2.66 10.44 26.81
C ASN A 79 -1.70 9.44 27.51
N LYS A 80 -2.15 8.19 27.74
CA LYS A 80 -1.36 7.11 28.36
C LYS A 80 -0.55 6.36 27.31
N MET A 81 0.36 7.07 26.64
CA MET A 81 1.06 6.62 25.44
C MET A 81 1.82 5.28 25.61
N LYS A 82 2.43 5.03 26.78
CA LYS A 82 3.11 3.76 27.08
C LYS A 82 2.16 2.56 27.06
N ASN A 83 0.95 2.72 27.60
CA ASN A 83 -0.04 1.64 27.63
C ASN A 83 -0.69 1.45 26.26
N PHE A 84 -0.89 2.55 25.51
CA PHE A 84 -1.34 2.52 24.12
C PHE A 84 -0.43 1.64 23.25
N PHE A 85 0.88 1.91 23.23
CA PHE A 85 1.82 1.09 22.45
C PHE A 85 1.88 -0.37 22.93
N LYS A 86 1.85 -0.61 24.25
CA LYS A 86 1.82 -1.96 24.80
C LYS A 86 0.58 -2.75 24.37
N ALA A 87 -0.58 -2.09 24.30
CA ALA A 87 -1.83 -2.69 23.86
C ALA A 87 -1.83 -3.01 22.35
N ILE A 88 -1.19 -2.16 21.53
CA ILE A 88 -1.00 -2.41 20.09
C ILE A 88 -0.03 -3.56 19.84
N ASP A 89 1.11 -3.60 20.55
CA ASP A 89 2.11 -4.65 20.39
C ASP A 89 1.59 -6.05 20.77
N GLY A 90 0.69 -6.13 21.76
CA GLY A 90 0.01 -7.36 22.13
C GLY A 90 -0.96 -7.89 21.05
N HIS A 91 -1.43 -7.01 20.17
CA HIS A 91 -2.39 -7.29 19.11
C HIS A 91 -1.74 -7.75 17.80
N CYS A 92 -0.42 -7.58 17.65
CA CYS A 92 0.29 -8.05 16.47
C CYS A 92 0.24 -9.59 16.41
N ILE A 93 -0.31 -10.14 15.33
CA ILE A 93 -0.23 -11.57 15.04
C ILE A 93 1.26 -11.89 14.97
N LYS A 94 1.76 -12.65 15.95
CA LYS A 94 3.18 -13.01 16.10
C LYS A 94 3.64 -14.04 15.07
N GLY A 95 3.23 -13.88 13.82
CA GLY A 95 3.68 -14.64 12.67
C GLY A 95 4.35 -13.68 11.69
N ALA A 96 5.59 -13.95 11.32
CA ALA A 96 6.16 -13.31 10.15
C ALA A 96 5.33 -13.75 8.94
N ALA A 97 4.78 -12.79 8.20
CA ALA A 97 4.07 -13.11 6.96
C ALA A 97 5.08 -13.77 5.99
N PRO A 98 4.79 -14.97 5.47
CA PRO A 98 5.69 -15.60 4.52
C PRO A 98 5.84 -14.72 3.29
N MET A 99 7.08 -14.55 2.82
CA MET A 99 7.40 -13.69 1.68
C MET A 99 7.96 -14.49 0.54
N LEU A 100 7.69 -14.07 -0.69
CA LEU A 100 8.33 -14.69 -1.85
C LEU A 100 9.79 -14.25 -1.97
N SER A 101 10.60 -15.17 -2.48
CA SER A 101 11.93 -14.91 -3.01
C SER A 101 11.87 -13.95 -4.21
N SER A 102 12.97 -13.26 -4.54
CA SER A 102 13.06 -12.29 -5.66
C SER A 102 12.76 -12.90 -7.03
N ASP A 103 12.97 -14.20 -7.18
CA ASP A 103 12.63 -14.97 -8.38
C ASP A 103 11.18 -15.50 -8.35
N GLY A 104 10.45 -15.27 -7.26
CA GLY A 104 9.05 -15.67 -7.09
C GLY A 104 8.81 -17.17 -6.88
N THR A 105 9.86 -18.00 -6.84
CA THR A 105 9.73 -19.47 -6.87
C THR A 105 9.56 -20.10 -5.48
N THR A 106 10.12 -19.46 -4.45
CA THR A 106 10.18 -20.01 -3.09
C THR A 106 9.53 -19.07 -2.08
N LEU A 107 8.82 -19.66 -1.12
CA LEU A 107 8.13 -18.96 -0.04
C LEU A 107 8.98 -19.03 1.23
N LEU A 108 9.43 -17.87 1.69
CA LEU A 108 10.32 -17.67 2.81
C LEU A 108 9.49 -17.52 4.08
N THR A 109 9.61 -18.49 4.98
CA THR A 109 8.91 -18.52 6.26
C THR A 109 9.84 -18.16 7.44
N GLU A 110 11.15 -18.29 7.25
CA GLU A 110 12.14 -17.97 8.27
C GLU A 110 12.38 -16.46 8.39
N LYS A 111 12.38 -15.95 9.62
CA LYS A 111 12.57 -14.52 9.91
C LYS A 111 13.89 -13.96 9.35
N SER A 112 14.98 -14.72 9.41
CA SER A 112 16.28 -14.32 8.88
C SER A 112 16.25 -14.13 7.36
N GLN A 113 15.59 -15.06 6.65
CA GLN A 113 15.45 -15.03 5.20
C GLN A 113 14.53 -13.89 4.75
N ILE A 114 13.43 -13.68 5.46
CA ILE A 114 12.51 -12.54 5.24
C ILE A 114 13.26 -11.21 5.40
N LEU A 115 14.01 -11.03 6.48
CA LEU A 115 14.77 -9.80 6.72
C LEU A 115 15.85 -9.57 5.67
N LYS A 116 16.53 -10.63 5.22
CA LYS A 116 17.50 -10.55 4.13
C LYS A 116 16.84 -10.10 2.82
N ARG A 117 15.66 -10.63 2.49
CA ARG A 117 14.90 -10.17 1.30
C ARG A 117 14.44 -8.74 1.39
N TRP A 118 13.99 -8.28 2.57
CA TRP A 118 13.69 -6.87 2.79
C TRP A 118 14.92 -5.99 2.53
N ALA A 119 16.09 -6.37 3.04
CA ALA A 119 17.32 -5.63 2.82
C ALA A 119 17.69 -5.57 1.32
N GLU A 120 17.57 -6.68 0.60
CA GLU A 120 17.82 -6.74 -0.84
C GLU A 120 16.85 -5.85 -1.64
N HIS A 121 15.56 -5.93 -1.33
CA HIS A 121 14.52 -5.12 -1.97
C HIS A 121 14.76 -3.62 -1.72
N LEU A 122 14.95 -3.23 -0.45
CA LEU A 122 15.25 -1.84 -0.08
C LEU A 122 16.52 -1.34 -0.75
N ARG A 123 17.57 -2.17 -0.84
CA ARG A 123 18.81 -1.81 -1.53
C ARG A 123 18.55 -1.54 -3.01
N SER A 124 17.72 -2.35 -3.66
CA SER A 124 17.34 -2.14 -5.07
C SER A 124 16.49 -0.89 -5.27
N VAL A 125 15.52 -0.64 -4.38
CA VAL A 125 14.62 0.51 -4.49
C VAL A 125 15.36 1.81 -4.22
N LEU A 126 16.18 1.85 -3.16
CA LEU A 126 16.85 3.07 -2.71
C LEU A 126 18.15 3.37 -3.45
N ASN A 127 18.89 2.34 -3.89
CA ASN A 127 20.10 2.52 -4.69
C ASN A 127 19.84 2.30 -6.19
N CYS A 128 18.61 2.51 -6.64
CA CYS A 128 18.33 2.59 -8.07
C CYS A 128 19.19 3.73 -8.61
N SER A 129 20.28 3.39 -9.32
CA SER A 129 21.16 4.37 -9.91
C SER A 129 20.33 5.19 -10.89
N SER A 130 19.95 6.39 -10.48
CA SER A 130 19.28 7.35 -11.33
C SER A 130 20.31 7.82 -12.34
N ALA A 131 20.48 7.06 -13.42
CA ALA A 131 21.13 7.51 -14.64
C ALA A 131 20.17 8.49 -15.31
N ILE A 132 19.95 9.64 -14.66
CA ILE A 132 19.32 10.79 -15.28
C ILE A 132 20.26 11.15 -16.42
N SER A 133 19.81 10.93 -17.65
CA SER A 133 20.62 11.25 -18.82
C SER A 133 20.83 12.76 -18.88
N ASN A 134 22.01 13.20 -19.32
CA ASN A 134 22.25 14.64 -19.52
C ASN A 134 21.20 15.25 -20.45
N ALA A 135 20.72 14.50 -21.44
CA ALA A 135 19.61 14.90 -22.30
C ALA A 135 18.28 15.16 -21.54
N ALA A 136 18.02 14.47 -20.43
CA ALA A 136 16.87 14.73 -19.57
C ALA A 136 17.08 15.94 -18.65
N ILE A 137 18.34 16.26 -18.31
CA ILE A 137 18.75 17.46 -17.54
C ILE A 137 18.68 18.71 -18.42
N ASP A 138 18.98 18.60 -19.71
CA ASP A 138 18.97 19.72 -20.67
C ASP A 138 17.57 20.01 -21.25
N ARG A 139 16.60 19.11 -21.02
CA ARG A 139 15.22 19.24 -21.52
C ARG A 139 14.35 20.30 -20.82
N PRO A 140 14.44 20.53 -19.50
CA PRO A 140 13.65 21.56 -18.84
C PRO A 140 14.17 22.94 -19.24
N PRO A 141 13.28 23.90 -19.58
CA PRO A 141 13.71 25.28 -19.78
C PRO A 141 14.37 25.77 -18.49
N GLN A 142 15.66 26.12 -18.57
CA GLN A 142 16.33 26.78 -17.47
C GLN A 142 15.72 28.17 -17.30
N VAL A 143 15.16 28.42 -16.13
CA VAL A 143 14.74 29.77 -15.74
C VAL A 143 16.01 30.57 -15.50
N ASP A 144 16.10 31.76 -16.11
CA ASP A 144 17.23 32.68 -15.88
C ASP A 144 17.54 32.76 -14.38
N MET A 145 18.81 32.54 -14.04
CA MET A 145 19.25 32.58 -12.66
C MET A 145 18.91 33.95 -12.09
N LYS A 146 18.03 33.98 -11.09
CA LYS A 146 17.63 35.23 -10.43
C LYS A 146 18.78 35.67 -9.52
N ASP A 147 19.73 36.42 -10.08
CA ASP A 147 20.84 37.04 -9.34
C ASP A 147 20.34 37.97 -8.20
N ASP A 148 19.07 38.39 -8.28
CA ASP A 148 18.34 39.17 -7.29
C ASP A 148 18.01 38.41 -5.98
N LEU A 149 18.10 37.07 -5.96
CA LEU A 149 17.83 36.29 -4.74
C LEU A 149 18.83 36.58 -3.59
N GLY A 150 20.01 37.12 -3.91
CA GLY A 150 21.01 37.55 -2.94
C GLY A 150 20.86 39.00 -2.47
N LEU A 151 19.91 39.76 -3.04
CA LEU A 151 19.66 41.13 -2.63
C LEU A 151 18.67 41.15 -1.45
N PRO A 152 18.90 42.02 -0.45
CA PRO A 152 17.95 42.18 0.63
C PRO A 152 16.63 42.72 0.06
N PRO A 153 15.48 42.27 0.60
CA PRO A 153 14.17 42.63 0.06
C PRO A 153 13.95 44.15 0.12
N TYR A 154 13.32 44.69 -0.91
CA TYR A 154 12.92 46.10 -0.93
C TYR A 154 11.55 46.30 -0.25
N LEU A 155 11.25 47.54 0.13
CA LEU A 155 9.98 47.92 0.75
C LEU A 155 8.73 47.40 0.00
N PRO A 156 8.58 47.60 -1.33
CA PRO A 156 7.41 47.09 -2.06
C PRO A 156 7.30 45.55 -2.05
N GLU A 157 8.43 44.84 -1.96
CA GLU A 157 8.44 43.38 -1.91
C GLU A 157 8.01 42.86 -0.55
N THR A 158 8.46 43.53 0.51
CA THR A 158 8.07 43.23 1.88
C THR A 158 6.57 43.51 2.08
N ILE A 159 6.06 44.62 1.55
CA ILE A 159 4.62 44.93 1.56
C ILE A 159 3.83 43.82 0.83
N ARG A 160 4.28 43.42 -0.36
CA ARG A 160 3.63 42.36 -1.14
C ARG A 160 3.65 41.01 -0.40
N ALA A 161 4.78 40.65 0.20
CA ALA A 161 4.92 39.42 0.97
C ALA A 161 3.98 39.39 2.17
N VAL A 162 3.93 40.48 2.97
CA VAL A 162 3.03 40.62 4.12
C VAL A 162 1.56 40.49 3.71
N GLN A 163 1.17 41.08 2.57
CA GLN A 163 -0.19 40.94 2.04
C GLN A 163 -0.52 39.49 1.62
N GLN A 164 0.45 38.76 1.09
CA GLN A 164 0.29 37.38 0.62
C GLN A 164 0.29 36.32 1.74
N ILE A 165 0.63 36.68 2.98
CA ILE A 165 0.53 35.75 4.12
C ILE A 165 -0.92 35.24 4.23
N SER A 166 -1.14 33.94 4.46
CA SER A 166 -2.49 33.42 4.65
C SER A 166 -3.02 33.72 6.06
N SER A 167 -4.27 34.16 6.20
CA SER A 167 -4.97 34.29 7.49
C SER A 167 -5.45 32.93 8.03
N GLY A 168 -5.66 32.84 9.34
CA GLY A 168 -6.18 31.65 10.02
C GLY A 168 -5.15 30.51 10.19
N LYS A 169 -3.85 30.81 10.09
CA LYS A 169 -2.79 29.84 10.38
C LYS A 169 -2.46 29.83 11.86
N ALA A 170 -2.07 28.66 12.37
CA ALA A 170 -1.58 28.51 13.73
C ALA A 170 -0.33 29.36 13.93
N THR A 171 -0.23 29.95 15.12
CA THR A 171 0.85 30.86 15.46
C THR A 171 2.17 30.14 15.68
N GLY A 172 3.29 30.81 15.36
CA GLY A 172 4.63 30.31 15.63
C GLY A 172 4.98 30.35 17.12
N SER A 173 6.24 30.04 17.44
CA SER A 173 6.78 30.13 18.80
C SER A 173 6.76 31.56 19.38
N ASP A 174 6.62 32.57 18.52
CA ASP A 174 6.48 33.98 18.87
C ASP A 174 5.09 34.34 19.42
N ALA A 175 4.10 33.45 19.30
CA ALA A 175 2.71 33.72 19.67
C ALA A 175 2.10 34.95 18.95
N ILE A 176 2.64 35.38 17.80
CA ILE A 176 2.11 36.48 16.96
C ILE A 176 1.29 35.95 15.78
N PRO A 177 -0.04 36.14 15.74
CA PRO A 177 -0.87 35.64 14.66
C PRO A 177 -0.64 36.41 13.33
N PRO A 178 -0.78 35.75 12.16
CA PRO A 178 -0.51 36.35 10.85
C PRO A 178 -1.35 37.60 10.54
N GLU A 179 -2.52 37.73 11.17
CA GLU A 179 -3.42 38.88 11.06
C GLU A 179 -2.76 40.18 11.55
N VAL A 180 -1.93 40.09 12.60
CA VAL A 180 -1.23 41.26 13.16
C VAL A 180 -0.32 41.88 12.10
N TYR A 181 0.40 41.04 11.34
CA TYR A 181 1.29 41.51 10.28
C TYR A 181 0.53 42.22 9.15
N LYS A 182 -0.66 41.75 8.80
CA LYS A 182 -1.51 42.39 7.78
C LYS A 182 -2.11 43.72 8.23
N HIS A 183 -2.52 43.81 9.50
CA HIS A 183 -3.25 44.96 10.01
C HIS A 183 -2.34 46.13 10.43
N CYS A 184 -1.09 45.87 10.80
CA CYS A 184 -0.15 46.93 11.21
C CYS A 184 0.31 47.85 10.07
N GLY A 185 -0.05 47.55 8.82
CA GLY A 185 0.07 48.46 7.68
C GLY A 185 1.51 48.76 7.22
N PRO A 186 1.69 49.80 6.39
CA PRO A 186 2.97 50.09 5.73
C PRO A 186 4.13 50.39 6.69
N ARG A 187 3.81 50.83 7.91
CA ARG A 187 4.80 51.15 8.95
C ARG A 187 5.54 49.91 9.43
N LEU A 188 4.82 48.81 9.68
CA LEU A 188 5.45 47.55 10.05
C LEU A 188 6.29 46.99 8.89
N SER A 189 5.80 47.09 7.65
CA SER A 189 6.57 46.66 6.48
C SER A 189 7.89 47.42 6.35
N ALA A 190 7.92 48.71 6.64
CA ALA A 190 9.17 49.50 6.61
C ALA A 190 10.18 49.05 7.67
N GLU A 191 9.75 48.82 8.91
CA GLU A 191 10.61 48.31 9.98
C GLU A 191 11.17 46.92 9.66
N LEU A 192 10.34 46.03 9.12
CA LEU A 192 10.78 44.70 8.67
C LEU A 192 11.80 44.78 7.54
N THR A 193 11.59 45.67 6.56
CA THR A 193 12.56 45.91 5.48
C THR A 193 13.90 46.39 6.04
N THR A 194 13.90 47.33 6.99
CA THR A 194 15.12 47.80 7.65
C THR A 194 15.85 46.67 8.38
N LEU A 195 15.11 45.82 9.11
CA LEU A 195 15.68 44.66 9.80
C LEU A 195 16.34 43.68 8.81
N PHE A 196 15.69 43.36 7.69
CA PHE A 196 16.27 42.49 6.67
C PHE A 196 17.52 43.08 6.01
N GLN A 197 17.57 44.41 5.84
CA GLN A 197 18.75 45.10 5.30
C GLN A 197 19.93 45.10 6.29
N MET A 198 19.65 45.19 7.60
CA MET A 198 20.68 45.12 8.63
C MET A 198 21.34 43.74 8.70
N TRP A 199 20.57 42.67 8.48
CA TRP A 199 21.07 41.30 8.53
C TRP A 199 22.13 40.97 7.46
N ARG A 200 22.28 41.83 6.44
CA ARG A 200 23.33 41.70 5.42
C ARG A 200 24.71 42.20 5.89
N GLN A 201 24.76 43.00 6.95
CA GLN A 201 25.99 43.69 7.40
C GLN A 201 26.71 43.01 8.57
N GLY A 202 26.15 41.94 9.13
CA GLY A 202 26.74 41.13 10.20
C GLY A 202 27.08 39.73 9.72
#